data_AF-A0A9D2M158-F1
#
_entry.id   AF-A0A9D2M158-F1
#
_cell.length_a   1.000
_cell.length_b   1.000
_cell.length_c   1.000
_cell.angle_alpha   90.00
_cell.angle_beta   90.00
_cell.angle_gamma   90.00
#
_symmetry.space_group_name_H-M   'P 1'
#
loop_
_entity.id
_entity.type
_entity.pdbx_description
1 polymer ?
#
loop_
_entity_poly.entity_id
_entity_poly.type
_entity_poly.pdbx_seq_one_letter_code
_entity_poly.pdbx_strand_id
1 'polypeptide(L)'
;MPEDAKRLKETALRNKKLMQPMGLHFVHEPLDRPFMIIVLILVVMGLIMMFSASFVDAYYYEGDGYLYIKKQAPLALVGLIAMYAASRLDYHIWKRFAWPLMGITYVLLVLVLFMSRTKGTKRWIYIGIFNFQPSEIAKFAVIVLFAYIISSNYKKM
;
A
#
# COMPACT_ATOMS: atom_id res chain seq x y z
N MET A 1 24.58 -15.86 -46.50
CA MET A 1 23.25 -15.22 -46.67
C MET A 1 22.10 -15.74 -45.78
N PRO A 2 22.07 -16.99 -45.24
CA PRO A 2 21.00 -17.41 -44.32
C PRO A 2 21.23 -17.04 -42.84
N GLU A 3 22.47 -16.77 -42.44
CA GLU A 3 22.88 -16.38 -41.07
C GLU A 3 22.37 -14.99 -40.67
N ASP A 4 22.49 -14.00 -41.57
CA ASP A 4 22.12 -12.61 -41.30
C ASP A 4 20.61 -12.45 -41.09
N ALA A 5 19.80 -13.23 -41.83
CA ALA A 5 18.36 -13.25 -41.70
C ALA A 5 17.90 -13.80 -40.33
N LYS A 6 18.63 -14.75 -39.75
CA LYS A 6 18.35 -15.25 -38.39
C LYS A 6 18.67 -14.21 -37.33
N ARG A 7 19.83 -13.55 -37.43
CA ARG A 7 20.24 -12.48 -36.50
C ARG A 7 19.26 -11.31 -36.52
N LEU A 8 18.81 -10.89 -37.69
CA LEU A 8 17.82 -9.82 -37.82
C LEU A 8 16.47 -10.20 -37.18
N LYS A 9 16.01 -11.44 -37.35
CA LYS A 9 14.80 -11.94 -36.68
C LYS A 9 14.96 -11.99 -35.16
N GLU A 10 16.09 -12.43 -34.65
CA GLU A 10 16.40 -12.46 -33.21
C GLU A 10 16.44 -11.04 -32.63
N THR A 11 17.07 -10.11 -33.34
CA THR A 11 17.19 -8.71 -32.90
C THR A 11 15.82 -8.02 -32.91
N ALA A 12 14.99 -8.31 -33.92
CA ALA A 12 13.61 -7.84 -34.00
C ALA A 12 12.72 -8.45 -32.90
N LEU A 13 12.85 -9.75 -32.60
CA LEU A 13 12.12 -10.38 -31.49
C LEU A 13 12.52 -9.78 -30.14
N ARG A 14 13.82 -9.56 -29.94
CA ARG A 14 14.37 -8.94 -28.72
C ARG A 14 13.86 -7.51 -28.56
N ASN A 15 13.87 -6.70 -29.61
CA ASN A 15 13.30 -5.35 -29.57
C ASN A 15 11.79 -5.37 -29.36
N LYS A 16 11.05 -6.33 -29.93
CA LYS A 16 9.60 -6.48 -29.70
C LYS A 16 9.27 -6.81 -28.25
N LYS A 17 10.11 -7.61 -27.57
CA LYS A 17 9.98 -7.90 -26.13
C LYS A 17 10.31 -6.67 -25.26
N LEU A 18 11.22 -5.81 -25.72
CA LEU A 18 11.52 -4.52 -25.08
C LEU A 18 10.43 -3.47 -25.30
N MET A 19 9.68 -3.57 -26.40
CA MET A 19 8.60 -2.66 -26.79
C MET A 19 7.20 -3.15 -26.38
N GLN A 20 7.08 -4.23 -25.59
CA GLN A 20 5.77 -4.60 -25.05
C GLN A 20 5.27 -3.47 -24.14
N PRO A 21 4.13 -2.81 -24.49
CA PRO A 21 3.55 -1.84 -23.60
C PRO A 21 3.12 -2.58 -22.34
N MET A 22 3.77 -2.22 -21.24
CA MET A 22 3.47 -2.72 -19.90
C MET A 22 2.11 -2.13 -19.49
N GLY A 23 1.05 -2.74 -20.03
CA GLY A 23 -0.32 -2.38 -19.74
C GLY A 23 -0.68 -2.70 -18.30
N LEU A 24 -1.87 -2.26 -17.87
CA LEU A 24 -2.46 -2.68 -16.61
C LEU A 24 -2.76 -4.18 -16.69
N HIS A 25 -1.78 -5.02 -16.37
CA HIS A 25 -2.00 -6.45 -16.26
C HIS A 25 -2.51 -6.73 -14.85
N PHE A 26 -3.66 -7.40 -14.74
CA PHE A 26 -4.12 -7.92 -13.46
C PHE A 26 -3.55 -9.34 -13.33
N VAL A 27 -2.77 -9.56 -12.29
CA VAL A 27 -2.19 -10.87 -12.01
C VAL A 27 -3.32 -11.78 -11.53
N HIS A 28 -3.58 -12.86 -12.26
CA HIS A 28 -4.62 -13.85 -11.94
C HIS A 28 -4.07 -15.03 -11.11
N GLU A 29 -2.88 -14.87 -10.52
CA GLU A 29 -2.31 -15.88 -9.64
C GLU A 29 -3.25 -16.16 -8.47
N PRO A 30 -3.43 -17.44 -8.07
CA PRO A 30 -4.27 -17.79 -6.96
C PRO A 30 -3.71 -17.13 -5.69
N LEU A 31 -4.53 -16.31 -5.03
CA LEU A 31 -4.20 -15.70 -3.75
C LEU A 31 -3.84 -16.78 -2.72
N ASP A 32 -2.80 -16.51 -1.92
CA ASP A 32 -2.39 -17.36 -0.81
C ASP A 32 -3.50 -17.47 0.25
N ARG A 33 -4.35 -18.49 0.08
CA ARG A 33 -5.54 -18.71 0.91
C ARG A 33 -5.21 -18.83 2.42
N PRO A 34 -4.15 -19.55 2.84
CA PRO A 34 -3.79 -19.63 4.26
C PRO A 34 -3.44 -18.26 4.85
N PHE A 35 -2.68 -17.45 4.11
CA PHE A 35 -2.30 -16.11 4.54
C PHE A 35 -3.53 -15.20 4.68
N MET A 36 -4.45 -15.24 3.70
CA MET A 36 -5.69 -14.49 3.75
C MET A 36 -6.54 -14.86 4.99
N ILE A 37 -6.67 -16.15 5.32
CA ILE A 37 -7.42 -16.61 6.49
C ILE A 37 -6.79 -16.07 7.79
N ILE A 38 -5.47 -16.14 7.90
CA ILE A 38 -4.74 -15.61 9.07
C ILE A 38 -5.00 -14.11 9.23
N VAL A 39 -4.93 -13.35 8.14
CA VAL A 39 -5.21 -11.91 8.17
C VAL A 39 -6.64 -11.62 8.62
N LEU A 40 -7.65 -12.36 8.11
CA LEU A 40 -9.04 -12.18 8.57
C LEU A 40 -9.20 -12.46 10.06
N ILE A 41 -8.61 -13.55 10.57
CA ILE A 41 -8.65 -13.90 11.99
C ILE A 41 -8.02 -12.79 12.84
N LEU A 42 -6.87 -12.27 12.42
CA LEU A 42 -6.18 -11.18 13.12
C LEU A 42 -7.01 -9.89 13.15
N VAL A 43 -7.67 -9.54 12.05
CA VAL A 43 -8.55 -8.36 11.98
C VAL A 43 -9.75 -8.52 12.91
N VAL A 44 -10.44 -9.67 12.88
CA VAL A 44 -11.60 -9.93 13.75
C VAL A 44 -11.19 -9.92 15.22
N MET A 45 -10.11 -10.62 15.57
CA MET A 45 -9.59 -10.65 16.94
C MET A 45 -9.17 -9.25 17.40
N GLY A 46 -8.51 -8.46 16.55
CA GLY A 46 -8.15 -7.08 16.84
C GLY A 46 -9.37 -6.18 17.10
N LEU A 47 -10.45 -6.33 16.33
CA LEU A 47 -11.70 -5.60 16.55
C LEU A 47 -12.37 -5.98 17.89
N ILE A 48 -12.37 -7.27 18.24
CA ILE A 48 -12.90 -7.75 19.53
C ILE A 48 -12.08 -7.17 20.69
N MET A 49 -10.75 -7.21 20.59
CA MET A 49 -9.85 -6.70 21.63
C MET A 49 -9.98 -5.18 21.78
N MET A 50 -10.07 -4.44 20.68
CA MET A 50 -10.30 -3.00 20.70
C MET A 50 -11.63 -2.66 21.37
N PHE A 51 -12.71 -3.36 21.00
CA PHE A 51 -14.02 -3.18 21.62
C PHE A 51 -13.96 -3.45 23.13
N SER A 52 -13.38 -4.58 23.54
CA SER A 52 -13.23 -4.94 24.95
C SER A 52 -12.50 -3.87 25.77
N ALA A 53 -11.37 -3.37 25.27
CA ALA A 53 -10.55 -2.39 25.97
C ALA A 53 -11.18 -0.99 26.01
N SER A 54 -11.96 -0.61 24.98
CA SER A 54 -12.51 0.74 24.83
C SER A 54 -13.97 0.89 25.27
N PHE A 55 -14.68 -0.21 25.53
CA PHE A 55 -16.10 -0.19 25.89
C PHE A 55 -16.38 0.63 27.15
N VAL A 56 -15.56 0.41 28.18
CA VAL A 56 -15.67 1.11 29.47
C VAL A 56 -15.47 2.62 29.26
N ASP A 57 -14.35 3.01 28.65
CA ASP A 57 -14.07 4.43 28.39
C ASP A 57 -15.14 5.09 27.52
N ALA A 58 -15.59 4.43 26.45
CA ALA A 58 -16.63 4.96 25.57
C ALA A 58 -17.96 5.17 26.30
N TYR A 59 -18.34 4.23 27.16
CA TYR A 59 -19.56 4.31 27.94
C TYR A 59 -19.52 5.45 28.96
N TYR A 60 -18.38 5.64 29.65
CA TYR A 60 -18.23 6.67 30.68
C TYR A 60 -18.07 8.09 30.13
N TYR A 61 -17.34 8.28 29.03
CA TYR A 61 -17.04 9.64 28.50
C TYR A 61 -17.98 10.10 27.40
N GLU A 62 -18.53 9.19 26.59
CA GLU A 62 -19.31 9.53 25.39
C GLU A 62 -20.75 9.00 25.45
N GLY A 63 -21.10 8.19 26.46
CA GLY A 63 -22.45 7.66 26.67
C GLY A 63 -22.86 6.53 25.72
N ASP A 64 -22.02 6.17 24.74
CA ASP A 64 -22.23 5.05 23.80
C ASP A 64 -20.99 4.14 23.78
N GLY A 65 -21.11 2.97 24.41
CA GLY A 65 -20.06 1.94 24.45
C GLY A 65 -19.63 1.41 23.08
N TYR A 66 -20.45 1.63 22.03
CA TYR A 66 -20.19 1.18 20.66
C TYR A 66 -19.53 2.25 19.78
N LEU A 67 -19.20 3.42 20.31
CA LEU A 67 -18.68 4.53 19.51
C LEU A 67 -17.44 4.16 18.69
N TYR A 68 -16.45 3.49 19.31
CA TYR A 68 -15.19 3.15 18.65
C TYR A 68 -15.37 2.03 17.62
N ILE A 69 -16.17 1.01 17.92
CA ILE A 69 -16.40 -0.09 16.96
C ILE A 69 -17.19 0.38 15.74
N LYS A 70 -18.14 1.31 15.91
CA LYS A 70 -18.88 1.94 14.80
C LYS A 70 -17.96 2.73 13.86
N LYS A 71 -16.90 3.34 14.38
CA LYS A 71 -15.89 4.05 13.57
C LYS A 71 -14.88 3.10 12.93
N GLN A 72 -14.43 2.07 13.65
CA GLN A 72 -13.37 1.17 13.19
C GLN A 72 -13.85 0.09 12.22
N ALA A 73 -15.06 -0.46 12.41
CA ALA A 73 -15.54 -1.57 11.58
C ALA A 73 -15.71 -1.20 10.09
N PRO A 74 -16.27 -0.02 9.72
CA PRO A 74 -16.30 0.42 8.33
C PRO A 74 -14.90 0.65 7.75
N LEU A 75 -13.97 1.20 8.54
CA LEU A 75 -12.58 1.39 8.12
C LEU A 75 -11.86 0.05 7.88
N ALA A 76 -12.12 -0.95 8.72
CA ALA A 76 -11.61 -2.30 8.53
C ALA A 76 -12.15 -2.93 7.24
N LEU A 77 -13.44 -2.75 6.93
CA LEU A 77 -14.04 -3.23 5.69
C LEU A 77 -13.41 -2.55 4.46
N VAL A 78 -13.25 -1.22 4.49
CA VAL A 78 -12.56 -0.48 3.43
C VAL A 78 -11.12 -0.97 3.27
N GLY A 79 -10.42 -1.23 4.39
CA GLY A 79 -9.08 -1.81 4.38
C GLY A 79 -9.01 -3.19 3.74
N LEU A 80 -9.98 -4.06 4.00
CA LEU A 80 -10.06 -5.40 3.38
C LEU A 80 -10.31 -5.31 1.86
N ILE A 81 -11.20 -4.40 1.42
CA ILE A 81 -11.44 -4.15 0.01
C ILE A 81 -10.16 -3.61 -0.66
N ALA A 82 -9.48 -2.67 -0.02
CA ALA A 82 -8.22 -2.12 -0.50
C ALA A 82 -7.11 -3.19 -0.58
N MET A 83 -7.00 -4.06 0.41
CA MET A 83 -6.08 -5.21 0.40
C MET A 83 -6.38 -6.15 -0.76
N TYR A 84 -7.66 -6.52 -0.95
CA TYR A 84 -8.06 -7.40 -2.04
C TYR A 84 -7.73 -6.77 -3.40
N ALA A 85 -8.07 -5.50 -3.61
CA ALA A 85 -7.72 -4.78 -4.83
C ALA A 85 -6.20 -4.73 -5.04
N ALA A 86 -5.43 -4.36 -4.01
CA ALA A 86 -3.98 -4.27 -4.07
C ALA A 86 -3.30 -5.62 -4.38
N SER A 87 -3.84 -6.73 -3.87
CA SER A 87 -3.32 -8.08 -4.17
C SER A 87 -3.50 -8.50 -5.64
N ARG A 88 -4.39 -7.83 -6.39
CA ARG A 88 -4.62 -8.09 -7.82
C ARG A 88 -3.83 -7.16 -8.75
N LEU A 89 -3.24 -6.08 -8.21
CA LEU A 89 -2.46 -5.13 -8.99
C LEU A 89 -1.06 -5.70 -9.29
N ASP A 90 -0.65 -5.65 -10.55
CA ASP A 90 0.69 -6.08 -10.96
C ASP A 90 1.79 -5.21 -10.32
N TYR A 91 2.80 -5.88 -9.78
CA TYR A 91 3.99 -5.26 -9.17
C TYR A 91 4.75 -4.35 -10.15
N HIS A 92 4.65 -4.58 -11.46
CA HIS A 92 5.25 -3.73 -12.47
C HIS A 92 4.72 -2.29 -12.45
N ILE A 93 3.45 -2.12 -12.09
CA ILE A 93 2.81 -0.79 -11.96
C ILE A 93 3.50 -0.03 -10.82
N TRP A 94 3.64 -0.68 -9.66
CA TRP A 94 4.32 -0.12 -8.49
C TRP A 94 5.75 0.31 -8.79
N LYS A 95 6.45 -0.42 -9.67
CA LYS A 95 7.80 -0.10 -10.12
C LYS A 95 7.89 1.28 -10.79
N ARG A 96 6.92 1.63 -11.64
CA ARG A 96 6.89 2.93 -12.34
C ARG A 96 6.52 4.09 -11.41
N PHE A 97 5.69 3.82 -10.41
CA PHE A 97 5.24 4.83 -9.45
C PHE A 97 6.19 5.03 -8.26
N ALA A 98 7.23 4.21 -8.11
CA ALA A 98 8.16 4.29 -6.98
C ALA A 98 8.74 5.70 -6.73
N TRP A 99 9.25 6.35 -7.78
CA TRP A 99 9.83 7.70 -7.69
C TRP A 99 8.78 8.79 -7.41
N PRO A 100 7.68 8.89 -8.17
CA PRO A 100 6.59 9.82 -7.86
C PRO A 100 6.03 9.64 -6.43
N LEU A 101 5.83 8.39 -6.01
CA LEU A 101 5.29 8.06 -4.70
C LEU A 101 6.21 8.53 -3.57
N MET A 102 7.53 8.39 -3.74
CA MET A 102 8.52 8.93 -2.79
C MET A 102 8.54 10.46 -2.78
N GLY A 103 8.43 11.11 -3.93
CA GLY A 103 8.33 12.58 -4.00
C GLY A 103 7.11 13.10 -3.25
N ILE A 104 5.94 12.52 -3.50
CA ILE A 104 4.69 12.85 -2.81
C ILE A 104 4.84 12.62 -1.30
N THR A 105 5.39 11.48 -0.90
CA THR A 105 5.65 11.15 0.50
C THR A 105 6.49 12.22 1.19
N TYR A 106 7.59 12.65 0.56
CA TYR A 106 8.49 13.63 1.14
C TYR A 106 7.77 14.98 1.33
N VAL A 107 7.00 15.40 0.33
CA VAL A 107 6.16 16.60 0.44
C VAL A 107 5.17 16.49 1.59
N LEU A 108 4.48 15.36 1.74
CA LEU A 108 3.53 15.16 2.85
C LEU A 108 4.21 15.17 4.22
N LEU A 109 5.41 14.60 4.34
CA LEU A 109 6.20 14.63 5.56
C LEU A 109 6.65 16.04 5.91
N VAL A 110 7.05 16.84 4.93
CA VAL A 110 7.37 18.26 5.15
C VAL A 110 6.12 19.04 5.54
N LEU A 111 4.99 18.79 4.88
CA LEU A 111 3.72 19.47 5.15
C LEU A 111 3.24 19.22 6.59
N VAL A 112 3.38 17.99 7.11
CA VAL A 112 2.95 17.68 8.48
C VAL A 112 3.70 18.50 9.53
N LEU A 113 4.94 18.94 9.24
CA LEU A 113 5.72 19.79 10.15
C LEU A 113 5.10 21.19 10.32
N PHE A 114 4.26 21.63 9.40
CA PHE A 114 3.56 22.92 9.50
C PHE A 114 2.18 22.79 10.15
N MET A 115 1.63 21.57 10.26
CA MET A 115 0.33 21.33 10.91
C MET A 115 0.36 21.54 12.43
N SER A 116 -0.83 21.70 13.01
CA SER A 116 -1.05 21.81 14.45
C SER A 116 -0.60 20.56 15.19
N ARG A 117 -0.11 20.73 16.42
CA ARG A 117 0.31 19.61 17.27
C ARG A 117 -0.92 18.91 17.84
N THR A 118 -0.95 17.58 17.72
CA THR A 118 -1.91 16.74 18.44
C THR A 118 -1.16 16.00 19.52
N LYS A 119 -1.61 16.10 20.77
CA LYS A 119 -0.96 15.47 21.94
C LYS A 119 0.57 15.75 21.97
N GLY A 120 0.95 17.00 21.71
CA GLY A 120 2.34 17.45 21.73
C GLY A 120 3.19 17.15 20.48
N THR A 121 2.71 16.35 19.52
CA THR A 121 3.50 15.98 18.31
C THR A 121 2.76 16.33 17.00
N LYS A 122 3.50 16.77 15.99
CA LYS A 122 2.98 17.00 14.63
C LYS A 122 3.05 15.72 13.81
N ARG A 123 1.98 14.92 13.80
CA ARG A 123 1.95 13.59 13.11
C ARG A 123 0.76 13.42 12.18
N TRP A 124 -0.33 14.12 12.45
CA TRP A 124 -1.62 13.88 11.82
C TRP A 124 -1.98 15.05 10.93
N ILE A 125 -2.42 14.73 9.71
CA ILE A 125 -3.08 15.65 8.81
C ILE A 125 -4.58 15.44 8.99
N TYR A 126 -5.27 16.48 9.45
CA TYR A 126 -6.72 16.48 9.65
C TYR A 126 -7.38 17.02 8.39
N ILE A 127 -8.12 16.16 7.67
CA ILE A 127 -8.89 16.53 6.48
C ILE A 127 -10.36 16.26 6.80
N GLY A 128 -10.98 17.18 7.53
CA GLY A 128 -12.38 17.11 7.94
C GLY A 128 -12.67 15.85 8.76
N ILE A 129 -13.32 14.86 8.15
CA ILE A 129 -13.72 13.59 8.78
C ILE A 129 -12.61 12.53 8.79
N PHE A 130 -11.53 12.71 8.02
CA PHE A 130 -10.44 11.75 7.94
C PHE A 130 -9.16 12.30 8.55
N ASN A 131 -8.47 11.44 9.29
CA ASN A 131 -7.17 11.71 9.84
C ASN A 131 -6.18 10.81 9.13
N PHE A 132 -5.23 11.40 8.44
CA PHE A 132 -4.23 10.66 7.67
C PHE A 132 -2.84 10.90 8.27
N GLN A 133 -2.06 9.83 8.39
CA GLN A 133 -0.70 9.89 8.90
C GLN A 133 0.31 9.72 7.75
N PRO A 134 1.04 10.79 7.36
CA PRO A 134 2.05 10.73 6.29
C PRO A 134 3.07 9.61 6.39
N SER A 135 3.42 9.21 7.62
CA SER A 135 4.35 8.10 7.85
C SER A 135 3.82 6.74 7.39
N GLU A 136 2.50 6.54 7.26
CA GLU A 136 1.95 5.29 6.72
C GLU A 136 2.26 5.15 5.23
N ILE A 137 2.02 6.22 4.45
CA ILE A 137 2.45 6.27 3.04
C ILE A 137 3.97 6.16 2.96
N ALA A 138 4.72 6.80 3.87
CA ALA A 138 6.18 6.75 3.84
C ALA A 138 6.75 5.35 3.98
N LYS A 139 6.26 4.55 4.94
CA LYS A 139 6.69 3.15 5.08
C LYS A 139 6.52 2.37 3.78
N PHE A 140 5.35 2.52 3.15
CA PHE A 140 5.04 1.83 1.91
C PHE A 140 5.92 2.32 0.74
N ALA A 141 6.07 3.64 0.58
CA ALA A 141 6.87 4.25 -0.47
C ALA A 141 8.35 3.83 -0.40
N VAL A 142 8.90 3.78 0.82
CA VAL A 142 10.27 3.34 1.09
C VAL A 142 10.46 1.88 0.66
N ILE A 143 9.55 0.98 1.04
CA ILE A 143 9.61 -0.44 0.63
C ILE A 143 9.63 -0.57 -0.90
N VAL A 144 8.73 0.13 -1.59
CA VAL A 144 8.63 0.08 -3.05
C VAL A 144 9.88 0.66 -3.73
N LEU A 145 10.42 1.78 -3.22
CA LEU A 145 11.64 2.38 -3.77
C LEU A 145 12.86 1.47 -3.58
N PHE A 146 13.05 0.91 -2.38
CA PHE A 146 14.17 0.00 -2.14
C PHE A 146 14.06 -1.26 -2.99
N ALA A 147 12.86 -1.84 -3.11
CA ALA A 147 12.61 -2.96 -4.01
C ALA A 147 12.97 -2.62 -5.47
N TYR A 148 12.61 -1.41 -5.93
CA TYR A 148 12.97 -0.92 -7.26
C TYR A 148 14.49 -0.80 -7.46
N ILE A 149 15.18 -0.13 -6.54
CA ILE A 149 16.62 0.13 -6.63
C ILE A 149 17.39 -1.19 -6.64
N ILE A 150 17.06 -2.11 -5.74
CA ILE A 150 17.71 -3.42 -5.65
C ILE A 150 17.43 -4.24 -6.91
N SER A 151 16.18 -4.32 -7.37
CA SER A 151 15.81 -5.05 -8.59
C SER A 151 16.52 -4.50 -9.84
N SER A 152 16.68 -3.17 -9.95
CA SER A 152 17.34 -2.54 -11.11
C SER A 152 18.86 -2.69 -11.09
N ASN A 153 19.47 -2.77 -9.90
CA ASN A 153 20.92 -2.87 -9.76
C ASN A 153 21.40 -4.30 -9.51
N TYR A 154 20.51 -5.28 -9.49
CA TYR A 154 20.84 -6.70 -9.24
C TYR A 154 21.94 -7.24 -10.17
N LYS A 155 22.04 -6.76 -11.43
CA LYS A 155 23.11 -7.16 -12.36
C LYS A 155 24.49 -6.59 -12.04
N LYS A 156 24.58 -5.59 -11.16
CA LYS A 156 25.82 -4.93 -10.72
C LYS A 156 26.22 -5.32 -9.29
N MET A 157 25.43 -6.18 -8.64
CA MET A 157 25.71 -6.79 -7.34
C MET A 157 26.10 -8.25 -7.56
#